data_AF-A0A268TFJ5-F1
#
_entry.id   AF-A0A268TFJ5-F1
#
_cell.length_a   1.000
_cell.length_b   1.000
_cell.length_c   1.000
_cell.angle_alpha   90.00
_cell.angle_beta   90.00
_cell.angle_gamma   90.00
#
_symmetry.space_group_name_H-M   'P 1'
#
loop_
_entity.id
_entity.type
_entity.pdbx_description
1 polymer ?
#
loop_
_entity_poly.entity_id
_entity_poly.type
_entity_poly.pdbx_seq_one_letter_code
_entity_poly.pdbx_strand_id
1 'polypeptide(L)'
;MDSINDWILSAIRNQVQAIGTQSGWLEMERIGFTQGLQRTIKHIMSGGTLLLCTDDSLKWFYEYILDRINTAYNDRPFIPIYGLDSSITKLISTRDSKGRKDNDDVYDLLDMSYTKYAFWYIGNAKNPNANFALNKENGLFWILDEKYEFAFTLDSKDEFLDFKLLQMFDLFHKALFGAIFSNFNFND
;
A
#
# COMPACT_ATOMS: atom_id res chain seq x y z
N MET A 1 -27.13 -11.77 -33.81
CA MET A 1 -25.80 -11.42 -33.26
C MET A 1 -25.81 -9.93 -33.13
N ASP A 2 -25.76 -9.42 -31.90
CA ASP A 2 -25.63 -7.98 -31.68
C ASP A 2 -24.37 -7.47 -32.35
N SER A 3 -24.42 -6.26 -32.91
CA SER A 3 -23.23 -5.68 -33.51
C SER A 3 -22.19 -5.41 -32.40
N ILE A 4 -20.90 -5.39 -32.76
CA ILE A 4 -19.84 -5.04 -31.81
C ILE A 4 -20.09 -3.68 -31.15
N ASN A 5 -20.71 -2.74 -31.87
CA ASN A 5 -21.07 -1.42 -31.35
C ASN A 5 -22.12 -1.51 -30.24
N ASP A 6 -23.16 -2.34 -30.42
CA ASP A 6 -24.22 -2.52 -29.43
C ASP A 6 -23.69 -3.22 -28.17
N TRP A 7 -22.80 -4.20 -28.35
CA TRP A 7 -22.13 -4.88 -27.25
C TRP A 7 -21.22 -3.94 -26.46
N ILE A 8 -20.37 -3.16 -27.14
CA ILE A 8 -19.46 -2.18 -26.48
C ILE A 8 -20.27 -1.14 -25.70
N LEU A 9 -21.35 -0.59 -26.28
CA LEU A 9 -22.19 0.39 -25.60
C LEU A 9 -22.80 -0.18 -24.31
N SER A 10 -23.24 -1.44 -24.36
CA SER A 10 -23.79 -2.15 -23.20
C SER A 10 -22.71 -2.42 -22.15
N ALA A 11 -21.52 -2.84 -22.57
CA ALA A 11 -20.38 -3.08 -21.68
C ALA A 11 -19.95 -1.80 -20.93
N ILE A 12 -19.83 -0.66 -21.63
CA ILE A 12 -19.49 0.63 -21.01
C ILE A 12 -20.51 1.01 -19.93
N ARG A 13 -21.81 0.89 -20.24
CA ARG A 13 -22.89 1.23 -19.29
C ARG A 13 -22.85 0.34 -18.05
N ASN A 14 -22.70 -0.96 -18.25
CA ASN A 14 -22.62 -1.92 -17.16
C ASN A 14 -21.39 -1.66 -16.27
N GLN A 15 -20.25 -1.34 -16.86
CA GLN A 15 -19.03 -1.02 -16.12
C GLN A 15 -19.21 0.22 -15.24
N VAL A 16 -19.75 1.32 -15.78
CA VAL A 16 -20.01 2.55 -15.02
C VAL A 16 -20.99 2.29 -13.87
N GLN A 17 -22.06 1.53 -14.12
CA GLN A 17 -23.03 1.18 -13.08
C GLN A 17 -22.41 0.32 -11.97
N ALA A 18 -21.55 -0.63 -12.34
CA ALA A 18 -20.88 -1.49 -11.38
C ALA A 18 -19.90 -0.70 -10.50
N ILE A 19 -19.09 0.20 -11.09
CA ILE A 19 -18.23 1.13 -10.34
C ILE A 19 -19.06 2.02 -9.40
N GLY A 20 -20.19 2.55 -9.88
CA GLY A 20 -21.09 3.37 -9.07
C GLY A 20 -21.69 2.63 -7.88
N THR A 21 -21.92 1.32 -8.00
CA THR A 21 -22.40 0.48 -6.90
C THR A 21 -21.30 0.23 -5.86
N GLN A 22 -20.04 0.19 -6.30
CA GLN A 22 -18.90 -0.01 -5.42
C GLN A 22 -18.46 1.28 -4.70
N SER A 23 -18.85 2.48 -5.14
CA SER A 23 -18.25 3.73 -4.67
C SER A 23 -18.34 4.00 -3.16
N GLY A 24 -19.29 3.39 -2.45
CA GLY A 24 -19.45 3.51 -1.00
C GLY A 24 -18.60 2.54 -0.15
N TRP A 25 -17.84 1.63 -0.77
CA TRP A 25 -17.16 0.53 -0.06
C TRP A 25 -16.22 1.03 1.05
N LEU A 26 -15.38 2.03 0.77
CA LEU A 26 -14.39 2.52 1.71
C LEU A 26 -15.00 3.38 2.83
N GLU A 27 -16.18 3.96 2.61
CA GLU A 27 -16.91 4.67 3.66
C GLU A 27 -17.35 3.72 4.78
N MET A 28 -17.71 2.49 4.43
CA MET A 28 -18.09 1.43 5.37
C MET A 28 -16.89 0.96 6.18
N GLU A 29 -15.71 0.89 5.55
CA GLU A 29 -14.46 0.39 6.17
C GLU A 29 -13.54 1.52 6.68
N ARG A 30 -14.04 2.76 6.70
CA ARG A 30 -13.23 3.97 6.94
C ARG A 30 -12.43 3.96 8.23
N ILE A 31 -12.92 3.31 9.28
CA ILE A 31 -12.31 3.35 10.62
C ILE A 31 -10.95 2.65 10.58
N GLY A 32 -10.90 1.41 10.08
CA GLY A 32 -9.65 0.64 9.98
C GLY A 32 -8.66 1.29 9.03
N PHE A 33 -9.16 1.79 7.89
CA PHE A 33 -8.35 2.53 6.92
C PHE A 33 -7.70 3.76 7.59
N THR A 34 -8.50 4.62 8.22
CA THR A 34 -8.03 5.87 8.84
C THR A 34 -7.00 5.63 9.93
N GLN A 35 -7.16 4.58 10.75
CA GLN A 35 -6.19 4.24 11.80
C GLN A 35 -4.81 3.86 11.24
N GLY A 36 -4.77 3.10 10.14
CA GLY A 36 -3.50 2.79 9.44
C GLY A 36 -2.84 4.03 8.87
N LEU A 37 -3.64 4.90 8.23
CA LEU A 37 -3.16 6.15 7.63
C LEU A 37 -2.60 7.09 8.70
N GLN A 38 -3.34 7.32 9.79
CA GLN A 38 -2.94 8.21 10.87
C GLN A 38 -1.60 7.80 11.49
N ARG A 39 -1.42 6.51 11.81
CA ARG A 39 -0.15 5.99 12.35
C ARG A 39 1.01 6.23 11.38
N THR A 40 0.78 5.93 10.10
CA THR A 40 1.81 6.04 9.04
C THR A 40 2.19 7.49 8.78
N ILE A 41 1.22 8.40 8.72
CA ILE A 41 1.48 9.82 8.49
C ILE A 41 2.18 10.42 9.72
N LYS A 42 1.77 10.09 10.95
CA LYS A 42 2.50 10.49 12.18
C LYS A 42 3.95 10.00 12.14
N HIS A 43 4.19 8.77 11.69
CA HIS A 43 5.55 8.23 11.52
C HIS A 43 6.38 9.07 10.54
N ILE A 44 5.85 9.37 9.35
CA ILE A 44 6.53 10.21 8.35
C ILE A 44 6.81 11.61 8.89
N MET A 45 5.81 12.26 9.51
CA MET A 45 5.95 13.60 10.10
C MET A 45 6.95 13.65 11.25
N SER A 46 7.19 12.52 11.94
CA SER A 46 8.24 12.39 12.95
C SER A 46 9.65 12.12 12.37
N GLY A 47 9.83 12.23 11.06
CA GLY A 47 11.10 11.96 10.36
C GLY A 47 11.33 10.48 10.02
N GLY A 48 10.31 9.63 10.14
CA GLY A 48 10.39 8.21 9.82
C GLY A 48 10.34 7.93 8.32
N THR A 49 11.09 6.92 7.89
CA THR A 49 11.09 6.39 6.51
C THR A 49 10.02 5.31 6.33
N LEU A 50 9.35 5.28 5.19
CA LEU A 50 8.42 4.22 4.82
C LEU A 50 9.00 3.39 3.68
N LEU A 51 9.22 2.10 3.92
CA LEU A 51 9.75 1.15 2.94
C LEU A 51 8.60 0.40 2.28
N LEU A 52 8.31 0.74 1.02
CA LEU A 52 7.27 0.14 0.20
C LEU A 52 7.74 -1.20 -0.36
N CYS A 53 6.93 -2.24 -0.20
CA CYS A 53 7.14 -3.53 -0.84
C CYS A 53 5.80 -4.15 -1.20
N THR A 54 5.79 -4.99 -2.24
CA THR A 54 4.58 -5.68 -2.69
C THR A 54 4.87 -7.14 -2.93
N ASP A 55 3.83 -7.92 -3.19
CA ASP A 55 3.99 -9.16 -3.92
C ASP A 55 4.22 -8.91 -5.42
N ASP A 56 4.50 -9.99 -6.15
CA ASP A 56 4.78 -9.92 -7.59
C ASP A 56 3.55 -9.51 -8.42
N SER A 57 2.33 -9.89 -7.99
CA SER A 57 1.10 -9.54 -8.72
C SER A 57 0.78 -8.05 -8.67
N LEU A 58 1.20 -7.36 -7.61
CA LEU A 58 0.99 -5.93 -7.41
C LEU A 58 2.22 -5.07 -7.75
N LYS A 59 3.20 -5.62 -8.49
CA LYS A 59 4.38 -4.87 -8.93
C LYS A 59 4.01 -3.62 -9.75
N TRP A 60 2.96 -3.68 -10.56
CA TRP A 60 2.49 -2.51 -11.31
C TRP A 60 2.11 -1.35 -10.37
N PHE A 61 1.55 -1.67 -9.21
CA PHE A 61 1.07 -0.71 -8.23
C PHE A 61 2.23 -0.15 -7.39
N TYR A 62 3.23 -0.98 -7.09
CA TYR A 62 4.51 -0.54 -6.53
C TYR A 62 5.13 0.60 -7.36
N GLU A 63 5.29 0.39 -8.67
CA GLU A 63 5.86 1.39 -9.58
C GLU A 63 4.95 2.63 -9.65
N TYR A 64 3.63 2.42 -9.75
CA TYR A 64 2.66 3.52 -9.75
C TYR A 64 2.77 4.42 -8.52
N ILE A 65 2.95 3.85 -7.32
CA ILE A 65 3.12 4.62 -6.09
C ILE A 65 4.41 5.43 -6.16
N LEU A 66 5.54 4.81 -6.47
CA LEU A 66 6.85 5.47 -6.48
C LEU A 66 6.92 6.61 -7.50
N ASP A 67 6.32 6.44 -8.68
CA ASP A 67 6.25 7.47 -9.72
C ASP A 67 5.37 8.66 -9.32
N ARG A 68 4.41 8.47 -8.40
CA ARG A 68 3.40 9.49 -8.07
C ARG A 68 3.68 10.21 -6.76
N ILE A 69 4.33 9.54 -5.81
CA ILE A 69 4.53 10.04 -4.45
C ILE A 69 5.53 11.20 -4.40
N ASN A 70 6.62 11.09 -5.18
CA ASN A 70 7.68 12.10 -5.29
C ASN A 70 7.82 12.54 -6.75
N THR A 71 7.01 13.54 -7.14
CA THR A 71 7.04 14.09 -8.51
C THR A 71 7.71 15.45 -8.54
N ALA A 72 8.67 15.63 -9.47
CA ALA A 72 9.46 16.87 -9.59
C ALA A 72 8.67 18.07 -10.16
N TYR A 73 7.44 17.86 -10.64
CA TYR A 73 6.65 18.89 -11.34
C TYR A 73 5.75 19.73 -10.42
N ASN A 74 5.70 19.42 -9.13
CA ASN A 74 4.86 20.12 -8.16
C ASN A 74 5.72 20.75 -7.08
N ASP A 75 5.31 21.91 -6.52
CA ASP A 75 5.98 22.59 -5.39
C ASP A 75 5.82 21.85 -4.04
N ARG A 76 5.72 20.52 -4.08
CA ARG A 76 5.52 19.67 -2.91
C ARG A 76 6.87 19.24 -2.33
N PRO A 77 6.99 19.15 -0.99
CA PRO A 77 8.19 18.56 -0.41
C PRO A 77 8.29 17.09 -0.79
N PHE A 78 9.53 16.63 -1.01
CA PHE A 78 9.80 15.20 -1.13
C PHE A 78 9.58 14.52 0.22
N ILE A 79 9.03 13.31 0.17
CA ILE A 79 8.66 12.52 1.32
C ILE A 79 9.49 11.23 1.37
N PRO A 80 9.90 10.75 2.56
CA PRO A 80 10.81 9.63 2.75
C PRO A 80 10.09 8.28 2.56
N ILE A 81 9.49 8.08 1.38
CA ILE A 81 8.87 6.84 0.96
C ILE A 81 9.74 6.27 -0.15
N TYR A 82 10.33 5.10 0.11
CA TYR A 82 11.23 4.43 -0.82
C TYR A 82 10.76 3.02 -1.10
N GLY A 83 11.02 2.54 -2.30
CA GLY A 83 10.90 1.13 -2.61
C GLY A 83 11.92 0.30 -1.83
N LEU A 84 11.49 -0.82 -1.25
CA LEU A 84 12.39 -1.79 -0.66
C LEU A 84 13.26 -2.38 -1.78
N ASP A 85 14.57 -2.25 -1.62
CA ASP A 85 15.52 -2.57 -2.67
C ASP A 85 15.38 -4.04 -3.13
N SER A 86 15.46 -4.24 -4.45
CA SER A 86 15.30 -5.56 -5.05
C SER A 86 16.33 -6.60 -4.59
N SER A 87 17.52 -6.15 -4.17
CA SER A 87 18.52 -7.04 -3.56
C SER A 87 18.07 -7.52 -2.18
N ILE A 88 17.39 -6.68 -1.41
CA ILE A 88 16.86 -7.01 -0.08
C ILE A 88 15.69 -7.99 -0.21
N THR A 89 14.73 -7.72 -1.12
CA THR A 89 13.60 -8.65 -1.35
C THR A 89 14.09 -10.02 -1.83
N LYS A 90 15.12 -10.06 -2.68
CA LYS A 90 15.75 -11.31 -3.10
C LYS A 90 16.44 -12.05 -1.95
N LEU A 91 17.09 -11.33 -1.04
CA LEU A 91 17.69 -11.92 0.15
C LEU A 91 16.63 -12.58 1.03
N ILE A 92 15.52 -11.87 1.30
CA ILE A 92 14.38 -12.38 2.08
C ILE A 92 13.83 -13.68 1.46
N SER A 93 13.46 -13.64 0.18
CA SER A 93 12.90 -14.80 -0.52
C SER A 93 13.86 -15.99 -0.58
N THR A 94 15.16 -15.74 -0.76
CA THR A 94 16.17 -16.81 -0.79
C THR A 94 16.32 -17.47 0.58
N ARG A 95 16.28 -16.69 1.67
CA ARG A 95 16.35 -17.22 3.03
C ARG A 95 15.12 -18.05 3.37
N ASP A 96 13.93 -17.54 3.06
CA ASP A 96 12.68 -18.24 3.28
C ASP A 96 12.65 -19.59 2.54
N SER A 97 13.11 -19.62 1.27
CA SER A 97 13.21 -20.86 0.49
C SER A 97 14.16 -21.91 1.09
N LYS A 98 15.13 -21.48 1.92
CA LYS A 98 16.05 -22.36 2.66
C LYS A 98 15.54 -22.72 4.06
N GLY A 99 14.30 -22.38 4.39
CA GLY A 99 13.68 -22.61 5.69
C GLY A 99 14.15 -21.67 6.80
N ARG A 100 14.91 -20.61 6.47
CA ARG A 100 15.35 -19.60 7.44
C ARG A 100 14.32 -18.47 7.47
N LYS A 101 13.37 -18.59 8.40
CA LYS A 101 12.27 -17.62 8.57
C LYS A 101 12.66 -16.43 9.44
N ASP A 102 13.73 -16.57 10.20
CA ASP A 102 14.38 -15.50 10.95
C ASP A 102 15.13 -14.58 9.98
N ASN A 103 14.73 -13.31 9.98
CA ASN A 103 15.30 -12.29 9.12
C ASN A 103 16.06 -11.23 9.95
N ASP A 104 16.53 -11.60 11.13
CA ASP A 104 17.27 -10.73 12.06
C ASP A 104 18.43 -10.02 11.36
N ASP A 105 19.26 -10.75 10.61
CA ASP A 105 20.36 -10.16 9.82
C ASP A 105 19.88 -9.08 8.82
N VAL A 106 18.67 -9.24 8.27
CA VAL A 106 18.08 -8.28 7.32
C VAL A 106 17.52 -7.08 8.07
N TYR A 107 16.95 -7.27 9.26
CA TYR A 107 16.57 -6.15 10.12
C TYR A 107 17.79 -5.37 10.59
N ASP A 108 18.87 -6.02 11.01
CA ASP A 108 20.12 -5.39 11.40
C ASP A 108 20.68 -4.52 10.25
N LEU A 109 20.65 -5.04 9.02
CA LEU A 109 21.03 -4.27 7.82
C LEU A 109 20.18 -3.01 7.64
N LEU A 110 18.86 -3.12 7.80
CA LEU A 110 17.94 -1.98 7.68
C LEU A 110 18.11 -0.99 8.83
N ASP A 111 18.33 -1.47 10.05
CA ASP A 111 18.56 -0.65 11.25
C ASP A 111 19.88 0.14 11.14
N MET A 112 20.91 -0.43 10.49
CA MET A 112 22.13 0.30 10.13
C MET A 112 21.92 1.34 9.03
N SER A 113 20.92 1.15 8.16
CA SER A 113 20.67 1.99 6.99
C SER A 113 19.71 3.14 7.26
N TYR A 114 18.75 2.95 8.17
CA TYR A 114 17.68 3.90 8.44
C TYR A 114 17.52 4.16 9.94
N THR A 115 17.53 5.43 10.35
CA THR A 115 17.36 5.80 11.77
C THR A 115 16.00 5.39 12.35
N LYS A 116 14.93 5.49 11.54
CA LYS A 116 13.58 5.08 11.91
C LYS A 116 12.84 4.69 10.63
N TYR A 117 12.40 3.44 10.52
CA TYR A 117 11.61 2.98 9.38
C TYR A 117 10.40 2.16 9.79
N ALA A 118 9.42 2.15 8.89
CA ALA A 118 8.22 1.34 8.93
C ALA A 118 8.03 0.70 7.55
N PHE A 119 7.29 -0.39 7.47
CA PHE A 119 6.98 -1.01 6.18
C PHE A 119 5.63 -0.53 5.65
N TRP A 120 5.55 -0.38 4.33
CA TRP A 120 4.29 -0.38 3.61
C TRP A 120 4.25 -1.63 2.75
N TYR A 121 3.50 -2.64 3.17
CA TYR A 121 3.34 -3.87 2.41
C TYR A 121 1.95 -3.95 1.76
N ILE A 122 1.91 -4.33 0.48
CA ILE A 122 0.68 -4.48 -0.30
C ILE A 122 0.71 -5.82 -1.04
N GLY A 123 -0.20 -6.72 -0.71
CA GLY A 123 -0.31 -8.00 -1.42
C GLY A 123 -0.66 -9.18 -0.53
N ASN A 124 -0.37 -10.38 -1.05
CA ASN A 124 -0.71 -11.64 -0.43
C ASN A 124 0.11 -11.90 0.85
N ALA A 125 -0.53 -12.32 1.92
CA ALA A 125 0.12 -12.60 3.20
C ALA A 125 1.14 -13.76 3.15
N LYS A 126 1.04 -14.65 2.15
CA LYS A 126 1.96 -15.78 1.98
C LYS A 126 3.27 -15.40 1.27
N ASN A 127 3.38 -14.17 0.76
CA ASN A 127 4.62 -13.71 0.17
C ASN A 127 5.71 -13.59 1.26
N PRO A 128 6.97 -14.00 1.00
CA PRO A 128 8.07 -13.83 1.96
C PRO A 128 8.24 -12.40 2.46
N ASN A 129 8.00 -11.40 1.60
CA ASN A 129 8.05 -9.98 1.95
C ASN A 129 6.93 -9.60 2.93
N ALA A 130 5.76 -10.26 2.88
CA ALA A 130 4.67 -10.03 3.81
C ALA A 130 5.06 -10.44 5.22
N ASN A 131 5.55 -11.67 5.38
CA ASN A 131 6.01 -12.19 6.66
C ASN A 131 7.12 -11.30 7.25
N PHE A 132 8.08 -10.90 6.42
CA PHE A 132 9.13 -9.97 6.82
C PHE A 132 8.59 -8.60 7.26
N ALA A 133 7.66 -8.00 6.52
CA ALA A 133 7.12 -6.69 6.84
C ALA A 133 6.22 -6.72 8.09
N LEU A 134 5.36 -7.73 8.22
CA LEU A 134 4.36 -7.88 9.29
C LEU A 134 4.99 -8.18 10.66
N ASN A 135 6.20 -8.74 10.70
CA ASN A 135 6.92 -8.96 11.95
C ASN A 135 7.39 -7.66 12.62
N LYS A 136 7.32 -6.51 11.93
CA LYS A 136 7.59 -5.19 12.53
C LYS A 136 6.26 -4.54 12.93
N GLU A 137 6.14 -4.14 14.20
CA GLU A 137 4.89 -3.62 14.78
C GLU A 137 4.38 -2.31 14.13
N ASN A 138 5.27 -1.54 13.50
CA ASN A 138 4.95 -0.25 12.90
C ASN A 138 4.96 -0.34 11.37
N GLY A 139 3.78 -0.21 10.74
CA GLY A 139 3.65 -0.21 9.28
C GLY A 139 2.25 0.11 8.76
N LEU A 140 2.16 0.23 7.44
CA LEU A 140 0.94 0.33 6.65
C LEU A 140 0.76 -0.97 5.88
N PHE A 141 -0.22 -1.78 6.25
CA PHE A 141 -0.37 -3.11 5.67
C PHE A 141 -1.69 -3.23 4.93
N TRP A 142 -1.64 -3.46 3.62
CA TRP A 142 -2.80 -3.73 2.77
C TRP A 142 -2.71 -5.19 2.30
N ILE A 143 -3.40 -6.07 3.03
CA ILE A 143 -3.22 -7.52 2.93
C ILE A 143 -4.36 -8.14 2.13
N LEU A 144 -4.02 -9.01 1.18
CA LEU A 144 -5.00 -9.78 0.44
C LEU A 144 -5.45 -11.02 1.23
N ASP A 145 -6.76 -11.24 1.29
CA ASP A 145 -7.50 -12.40 1.79
C ASP A 145 -7.38 -12.71 3.29
N GLU A 146 -6.25 -12.38 3.92
CA GLU A 146 -5.96 -12.70 5.32
C GLU A 146 -6.17 -11.48 6.23
N LYS A 147 -6.71 -11.74 7.44
CA LYS A 147 -6.99 -10.71 8.44
C LYS A 147 -5.87 -10.65 9.47
N TYR A 148 -5.34 -9.45 9.66
CA TYR A 148 -4.38 -9.11 10.70
C TYR A 148 -4.87 -7.90 11.48
N GLU A 149 -4.60 -7.84 12.77
CA GLU A 149 -5.13 -6.80 13.69
C GLU A 149 -4.80 -5.37 13.22
N PHE A 150 -3.61 -5.16 12.66
CA PHE A 150 -3.14 -3.85 12.23
C PHE A 150 -3.07 -3.68 10.71
N ALA A 151 -3.72 -4.56 9.95
CA ALA A 151 -3.78 -4.50 8.50
C ALA A 151 -5.17 -4.13 7.99
N PHE A 152 -5.20 -3.50 6.82
CA PHE A 152 -6.40 -3.34 6.02
C PHE A 152 -6.51 -4.54 5.06
N THR A 153 -7.56 -5.35 5.22
CA THR A 153 -7.75 -6.55 4.39
C THR A 153 -8.54 -6.22 3.13
N LEU A 154 -8.06 -6.70 1.99
CA LEU A 154 -8.70 -6.62 0.67
C LEU A 154 -8.97 -8.03 0.15
N ASP A 155 -9.96 -8.19 -0.72
CA ASP A 155 -10.25 -9.46 -1.37
C ASP A 155 -9.51 -9.55 -2.71
N SER A 156 -8.64 -10.57 -2.87
CA SER A 156 -7.90 -10.79 -4.11
C SER A 156 -8.79 -11.15 -5.30
N LYS A 157 -10.02 -11.61 -5.05
CA LYS A 157 -11.00 -12.00 -6.08
C LYS A 157 -11.96 -10.88 -6.45
N ASP A 158 -11.82 -9.71 -5.82
CA ASP A 158 -12.62 -8.55 -6.16
C ASP A 158 -12.24 -8.02 -7.54
N GLU A 159 -13.18 -8.02 -8.48
CA GLU A 159 -13.00 -7.48 -9.83
C GLU A 159 -12.66 -5.98 -9.83
N PHE A 160 -12.91 -5.27 -8.72
CA PHE A 160 -12.61 -3.85 -8.52
C PHE A 160 -11.34 -3.62 -7.69
N LEU A 161 -10.54 -4.66 -7.38
CA LEU A 161 -9.35 -4.53 -6.54
C LEU A 161 -8.40 -3.42 -7.01
N ASP A 162 -8.07 -3.38 -8.31
CA ASP A 162 -7.17 -2.37 -8.86
C ASP A 162 -7.73 -0.95 -8.67
N PHE A 163 -9.04 -0.76 -8.87
CA PHE A 163 -9.71 0.52 -8.61
C PHE A 163 -9.64 0.89 -7.13
N LYS A 164 -9.87 -0.07 -6.23
CA LYS A 164 -9.79 0.14 -4.78
C LYS A 164 -8.39 0.54 -4.35
N LEU A 165 -7.35 -0.13 -4.86
CA LEU A 165 -5.95 0.21 -4.61
C LEU A 165 -5.63 1.64 -5.04
N LEU A 166 -6.03 2.02 -6.26
CA LEU A 166 -5.85 3.39 -6.77
C LEU A 166 -6.57 4.43 -5.89
N GLN A 167 -7.80 4.15 -5.46
CA GLN A 167 -8.58 5.03 -4.59
C GLN A 167 -7.93 5.17 -3.21
N MET A 168 -7.48 4.06 -2.60
CA MET A 168 -6.80 4.06 -1.31
C MET A 168 -5.50 4.86 -1.37
N PHE A 169 -4.70 4.71 -2.45
CA PHE A 169 -3.49 5.49 -2.64
C PHE A 169 -3.79 6.98 -2.79
N ASP A 170 -4.76 7.36 -3.60
CA ASP A 170 -5.12 8.77 -3.79
C ASP A 170 -5.55 9.42 -2.47
N LEU A 171 -6.32 8.71 -1.64
CA LEU A 171 -6.71 9.17 -0.31
C LEU A 171 -5.54 9.26 0.66
N PHE A 172 -4.64 8.26 0.69
CA PHE A 172 -3.42 8.32 1.50
C PHE A 172 -2.55 9.52 1.09
N HIS A 173 -2.34 9.71 -0.21
CA HIS A 173 -1.55 10.80 -0.76
C HIS A 173 -2.14 12.17 -0.41
N LYS A 174 -3.47 12.34 -0.56
CA LYS A 174 -4.17 13.56 -0.14
C LYS A 174 -4.09 13.79 1.37
N ALA A 175 -4.26 12.75 2.18
CA ALA A 175 -4.16 12.84 3.62
C ALA A 175 -2.74 13.22 4.07
N LEU A 176 -1.71 12.61 3.51
CA LEU A 176 -0.31 12.90 3.82
C LEU A 176 0.02 14.37 3.57
N PHE A 177 -0.26 14.87 2.36
CA PHE A 177 0.00 16.28 2.06
C PHE A 177 -0.93 17.22 2.82
N GLY A 178 -2.17 16.83 3.07
CA GLY A 178 -3.08 17.58 3.94
C GLY A 178 -2.52 17.75 5.35
N ALA A 179 -1.91 16.72 5.93
CA ALA A 179 -1.25 16.80 7.23
C ALA A 179 0.02 17.68 7.19
N ILE A 180 0.85 17.52 6.15
CA ILE A 180 2.08 18.34 5.96
C ILE A 180 1.74 19.84 5.85
N PHE A 181 0.67 20.17 5.13
CA PHE A 181 0.20 21.56 4.97
C PHE A 181 -0.76 22.02 6.09
N SER A 182 -0.92 21.22 7.15
CA SER A 182 -1.77 21.54 8.32
C SER A 182 -3.24 21.80 8.00
N ASN A 183 -3.79 21.11 6.99
CA ASN A 183 -5.21 21.18 6.63
C ASN A 183 -6.13 20.51 7.67
N PHE A 184 -5.58 19.63 8.51
CA PHE A 184 -6.28 19.00 9.63
C PHE A 184 -5.28 18.55 10.70
N ASN A 185 -5.75 18.41 11.94
CA ASN A 185 -4.96 17.88 13.05
C ASN A 185 -5.32 16.42 13.30
N PHE A 186 -4.35 15.64 13.77
CA PHE A 186 -4.66 14.33 14.33
C PHE A 186 -5.35 14.55 15.66
N ASN A 187 -6.57 14.02 15.82
CA ASN A 187 -7.14 13.91 17.16
C ASN A 187 -6.24 12.96 17.95
N ASP A 188 -5.80 13.42 19.12
CA ASP A 188 -5.04 12.63 20.09
C ASP A 188 -5.88 11.50 20.68
#